data_AF-A0A060CEA6-F1
#
_entry.id   AF-A0A060CEA6-F1
#
_cell.length_a   1.000
_cell.length_b   1.000
_cell.length_c   1.000
_cell.angle_alpha   90.00
_cell.angle_beta   90.00
_cell.angle_gamma   90.00
#
_symmetry.space_group_name_H-M   'P 1'
#
loop_
_entity.id
_entity.type
_entity.pdbx_description
1 polymer ?
#
loop_
_entity_poly.entity_id
_entity_poly.type
_entity_poly.pdbx_seq_one_letter_code
_entity_poly.pdbx_strand_id
1 'polypeptide(L)'
;MPRSTRAQFPEDFRWGVSTSALQIEGGTDADGRRPSVWDTFAAEPAHIRNGDTPAVACDHYRHWEEDLDLGEGDSASASYRLFRVLAVASCRRGPAR
;
A
#
# COMPACT_ATOMS: atom_id res chain seq x y z
N MET A 1 5.63 27.92 -16.14
CA MET A 1 6.51 26.93 -15.48
C MET A 1 7.16 26.10 -16.58
N PRO A 2 8.51 26.02 -16.65
CA PRO A 2 9.16 25.11 -17.60
C PRO A 2 8.86 23.66 -17.23
N ARG A 3 8.73 22.80 -18.25
CA ARG A 3 8.46 21.36 -18.07
C ARG A 3 9.78 20.59 -18.03
N SER A 4 10.02 19.87 -16.95
CA SER A 4 11.18 18.98 -16.82
C SER A 4 11.03 17.76 -17.72
N THR A 5 12.15 17.27 -18.25
CA THR A 5 12.23 16.04 -19.06
C THR A 5 13.18 15.05 -18.40
N ARG A 6 13.06 13.76 -18.71
CA ARG A 6 13.91 12.71 -18.14
C ARG A 6 15.41 12.95 -18.33
N ALA A 7 15.81 13.61 -19.42
CA ALA A 7 17.20 13.97 -19.73
C ALA A 7 17.84 14.95 -18.73
N GLN A 8 17.06 15.51 -17.79
CA GLN A 8 17.56 16.40 -16.75
C GLN A 8 18.02 15.66 -15.48
N PHE A 9 17.85 14.34 -15.42
CA PHE A 9 18.24 13.49 -14.29
C PHE A 9 19.46 12.62 -14.66
N PRO A 10 20.26 12.17 -13.67
CA PRO A 10 21.33 11.20 -13.90
C PRO A 10 20.84 9.93 -14.61
N GLU A 11 21.71 9.29 -15.39
CA GLU A 11 21.37 8.07 -16.12
C GLU A 11 20.96 6.91 -15.20
N ASP A 12 21.48 6.89 -13.97
CA ASP A 12 21.18 5.89 -12.94
C ASP A 12 19.97 6.26 -12.04
N PHE A 13 19.28 7.36 -12.36
CA PHE A 13 18.11 7.79 -11.60
C PHE A 13 16.96 6.77 -11.72
N ARG A 14 16.48 6.29 -10.57
CA ARG A 14 15.38 5.32 -10.52
C ARG A 14 14.03 6.01 -10.44
N TRP A 15 13.27 5.90 -11.50
CA TRP A 15 11.84 6.18 -11.49
C TRP A 15 11.10 4.98 -10.92
N GLY A 16 10.12 5.23 -10.06
CA GLY A 16 9.36 4.14 -9.48
C GLY A 16 8.08 4.62 -8.81
N VAL A 17 7.29 3.65 -8.41
CA VAL A 17 6.06 3.86 -7.65
C VAL A 17 6.17 3.20 -6.28
N SER A 18 5.44 3.74 -5.32
CA SER A 18 5.37 3.22 -3.96
C SER A 18 3.92 3.17 -3.52
N THR A 19 3.56 2.12 -2.80
CA THR A 19 2.21 1.89 -2.30
C THR A 19 2.23 1.71 -0.78
N SER A 20 1.08 1.54 -0.14
CA SER A 20 1.02 1.05 1.25
C SER A 20 -0.03 -0.06 1.35
N ALA A 21 0.29 -1.10 2.13
CA ALA A 21 -0.54 -2.31 2.23
C ALA A 21 -2.04 -2.02 2.39
N LEU A 22 -2.43 -1.29 3.43
CA LEU A 22 -3.86 -1.06 3.72
C LEU A 22 -4.57 -0.27 2.60
N GLN A 23 -3.85 0.54 1.85
CA GLN A 23 -4.42 1.34 0.76
C GLN A 23 -4.66 0.54 -0.51
N ILE A 24 -3.95 -0.57 -0.72
CA ILE A 24 -4.01 -1.31 -1.99
C ILE A 24 -4.35 -2.80 -1.86
N GLU A 25 -3.95 -3.48 -0.78
CA GLU A 25 -4.04 -4.94 -0.64
C GLU A 25 -5.49 -5.43 -0.58
N GLY A 26 -6.30 -4.88 0.32
CA GLY A 26 -7.58 -5.51 0.66
C GLY A 26 -7.38 -6.79 1.47
N GLY A 27 -8.39 -7.68 1.49
CA GLY A 27 -8.28 -8.99 2.13
C GLY A 27 -8.02 -8.91 3.64
N THR A 28 -8.70 -7.99 4.34
CA THR A 28 -8.40 -7.66 5.74
C THR A 28 -8.63 -8.83 6.71
N ASP A 29 -9.37 -9.86 6.30
CA ASP A 29 -9.67 -11.09 7.01
C ASP A 29 -9.00 -12.35 6.42
N ALA A 30 -8.22 -12.21 5.35
CA ALA A 30 -7.58 -13.32 4.66
C ALA A 30 -6.36 -13.87 5.41
N ASP A 31 -6.13 -15.18 5.26
CA ASP A 31 -4.86 -15.87 5.57
C ASP A 31 -4.25 -15.56 6.94
N GLY A 32 -5.12 -15.36 7.94
CA GLY A 32 -4.71 -15.13 9.33
C GLY A 32 -4.16 -13.73 9.61
N ARG A 33 -4.40 -12.75 8.72
CA ARG A 33 -4.11 -11.34 8.97
C ARG A 33 -4.77 -10.90 10.27
N ARG A 34 -4.04 -10.17 11.10
CA ARG A 34 -4.57 -9.55 12.31
C ARG A 34 -5.02 -8.11 12.03
N PRO A 35 -6.09 -7.64 12.70
CA PRO A 35 -6.50 -6.25 12.61
C PRO A 35 -5.37 -5.30 13.00
N SER A 36 -5.20 -4.24 12.21
CA SER A 36 -4.36 -3.10 12.51
C SER A 36 -5.18 -2.00 13.20
N VAL A 37 -4.50 -0.96 13.71
CA VAL A 37 -5.16 0.23 14.28
C VAL A 37 -6.08 0.89 13.25
N TRP A 38 -5.72 0.84 11.96
CA TRP A 38 -6.53 1.43 10.90
C TRP A 38 -7.80 0.64 10.59
N ASP A 39 -7.82 -0.69 10.81
CA ASP A 39 -9.05 -1.47 10.68
C ASP A 39 -10.08 -1.02 11.72
N THR A 40 -9.63 -0.79 12.96
CA THR A 40 -10.48 -0.24 14.02
C THR A 40 -10.90 1.19 13.72
N PHE A 41 -9.98 2.05 13.29
CA PHE A 41 -10.28 3.44 12.97
C PHE A 41 -11.31 3.57 11.84
N ALA A 42 -11.19 2.75 10.80
CA ALA A 42 -12.07 2.77 9.64
C ALA A 42 -13.45 2.14 9.90
N ALA A 43 -13.60 1.31 10.93
CA ALA A 43 -14.88 0.70 11.31
C ALA A 43 -15.82 1.69 12.03
N GLU A 44 -15.28 2.77 12.59
CA GLU A 44 -16.06 3.78 13.30
C GLU A 44 -16.77 4.72 12.30
N PRO A 45 -18.09 4.99 12.48
CA PRO A 45 -18.84 5.87 11.60
C PRO A 45 -18.23 7.27 11.50
N ALA A 46 -18.25 7.85 10.29
CA ALA A 46 -17.77 9.20 9.97
C ALA A 46 -16.27 9.47 10.15
N HIS A 47 -15.44 8.47 10.52
CA HIS A 47 -13.99 8.61 10.52
C HIS A 47 -13.38 8.63 9.11
N ILE A 48 -13.96 7.85 8.20
CA ILE A 48 -13.56 7.82 6.79
C ILE A 48 -14.60 8.56 5.97
N ARG A 49 -14.13 9.44 5.10
CA ARG A 49 -14.98 10.12 4.11
C ARG A 49 -15.71 9.06 3.28
N ASN A 50 -17.02 9.21 3.12
CA ASN A 50 -17.92 8.25 2.45
C ASN A 50 -18.11 6.89 3.15
N GLY A 51 -17.48 6.67 4.32
CA GLY A 51 -17.55 5.37 5.00
C GLY A 51 -16.78 4.25 4.29
N ASP A 52 -15.79 4.61 3.46
CA ASP A 52 -14.96 3.64 2.76
C ASP A 52 -14.17 2.77 3.74
N THR A 53 -13.93 1.52 3.38
CA THR A 53 -13.20 0.56 4.24
C THR A 53 -12.03 -0.08 3.47
N PRO A 54 -10.96 -0.50 4.16
CA PRO A 54 -9.83 -1.17 3.53
C PRO A 54 -10.11 -2.64 3.20
N ALA A 55 -11.35 -3.14 3.35
CA ALA A 55 -11.67 -4.56 3.18
C ALA A 55 -11.35 -5.07 1.77
N VAL A 56 -11.61 -4.25 0.75
CA VAL A 56 -11.34 -4.57 -0.66
C VAL A 56 -10.20 -3.73 -1.22
N ALA A 57 -10.18 -2.42 -0.96
CA ALA A 57 -9.19 -1.49 -1.52
C ALA A 57 -9.07 -1.63 -3.06
N CYS A 58 -7.88 -1.89 -3.60
CA CYS A 58 -7.65 -2.20 -5.02
C CYS A 58 -7.63 -3.72 -5.31
N ASP A 59 -7.86 -4.56 -4.30
CA ASP A 59 -7.74 -6.02 -4.33
C ASP A 59 -6.36 -6.52 -4.83
N HIS A 60 -5.30 -5.74 -4.59
CA HIS A 60 -3.93 -6.11 -4.92
C HIS A 60 -3.54 -7.44 -4.25
N TYR A 61 -4.15 -7.81 -3.12
CA TYR A 61 -3.91 -9.09 -2.48
C TYR A 61 -4.12 -10.28 -3.44
N ARG A 62 -5.13 -10.19 -4.31
CA ARG A 62 -5.48 -11.24 -5.28
C ARG A 62 -4.86 -10.99 -6.66
N HIS A 63 -4.69 -9.73 -7.03
CA HIS A 63 -4.27 -9.30 -8.37
C HIS A 63 -2.82 -8.78 -8.43
N TRP A 64 -1.98 -9.09 -7.44
CA TRP A 64 -0.62 -8.53 -7.37
C TRP A 64 0.24 -8.85 -8.60
N GLU A 65 0.05 -10.01 -9.24
CA GLU A 65 0.77 -10.38 -10.46
C GLU A 65 0.41 -9.44 -11.62
N GLU A 66 -0.89 -9.20 -11.83
CA GLU A 66 -1.39 -8.28 -12.85
C GLU A 66 -0.90 -6.84 -12.62
N ASP A 67 -0.84 -6.41 -11.35
CA ASP A 67 -0.35 -5.07 -10.99
C ASP A 67 1.16 -4.89 -11.24
N LEU A 68 1.95 -5.97 -11.09
CA LEU A 68 3.37 -5.94 -11.43
C LEU A 68 3.59 -5.91 -12.95
N ASP A 69 2.81 -6.70 -13.70
CA ASP A 69 2.85 -6.71 -15.16
C ASP A 69 2.49 -5.34 -15.75
N LEU A 70 1.48 -4.67 -15.18
CA LEU A 70 1.14 -3.29 -15.53
C LEU A 70 2.29 -2.31 -15.23
N GLY A 71 2.99 -2.50 -14.11
CA GLY A 71 4.13 -1.67 -13.73
C GLY A 71 5.34 -1.82 -14.64
N GLU A 72 5.56 -3.02 -15.20
CA GLU A 72 6.63 -3.29 -16.18
C GLU A 72 6.27 -2.78 -17.58
N GLY A 73 4.99 -2.87 -17.97
CA GLY A 73 4.50 -2.35 -19.25
C GLY A 73 4.43 -0.83 -19.32
N ASP A 74 4.25 -0.15 -18.19
CA ASP A 74 4.29 1.31 -18.11
C ASP A 74 5.75 1.80 -18.01
N SER A 75 6.27 2.29 -19.13
CA SER A 75 7.59 2.94 -19.23
C SER A 75 7.82 4.11 -18.24
N ALA A 76 6.85 4.45 -17.40
CA ALA A 76 6.92 5.41 -16.30
C ALA A 76 7.75 4.94 -15.09
N SER A 77 7.76 3.65 -14.75
CA SER A 77 8.34 3.15 -13.49
C SER A 77 9.29 1.96 -13.67
N ALA A 78 10.57 2.16 -13.34
CA ALA A 78 11.59 1.12 -13.31
C ALA A 78 11.70 0.41 -11.96
N SER A 79 10.87 0.76 -10.97
CA SER A 79 10.93 0.20 -9.62
C SER A 79 9.54 0.22 -8.95
N TYR A 80 9.18 -0.89 -8.30
CA TYR A 80 7.96 -1.03 -7.51
C TYR A 80 8.33 -1.33 -6.06
N ARG A 81 7.91 -0.47 -5.12
CA ARG A 81 8.12 -0.70 -3.68
C ARG A 81 6.83 -1.10 -3.01
N LEU A 82 6.69 -2.41 -2.77
CA LEU A 82 5.59 -2.98 -1.99
C LEU A 82 5.87 -2.86 -0.49
N PHE A 83 4.91 -2.28 0.24
CA PHE A 83 4.86 -2.44 1.69
C PHE A 83 3.91 -3.58 1.99
N ARG A 84 4.44 -4.76 2.29
CA ARG A 84 3.63 -5.84 2.83
C ARG A 84 3.33 -5.54 4.30
N VAL A 85 2.06 -5.60 4.73
CA VAL A 85 1.76 -5.77 6.16
C VAL A 85 2.10 -7.22 6.51
N LEU A 86 3.39 -7.49 6.70
CA LEU A 86 3.78 -8.49 7.68
C LEU A 86 3.16 -7.98 8.98
N ALA A 87 2.21 -8.74 9.51
CA ALA A 87 1.52 -8.51 10.77
C ALA A 87 2.35 -7.57 11.63
N VAL A 88 1.90 -6.32 11.80
CA VAL A 88 2.49 -5.45 12.82
C VAL A 88 2.34 -6.26 14.09
N ALA A 89 3.43 -6.91 14.51
CA ALA A 89 3.47 -7.66 15.73
C ALA A 89 3.04 -6.63 16.75
N SER A 90 1.82 -6.82 17.27
CA SER A 90 1.24 -5.98 18.32
C SER A 90 2.40 -5.60 19.23
N CYS A 91 2.75 -4.31 19.25
CA CYS A 91 3.78 -3.82 20.12
C CYS A 91 3.25 -4.11 21.52
N ARG A 92 3.60 -5.29 22.06
CA ARG A 92 3.22 -5.71 23.40
C ARG A 92 3.91 -4.71 24.31
N ARG A 93 3.20 -3.67 24.74
CA ARG A 93 3.55 -2.98 25.97
C ARG A 93 3.58 -4.07 27.04
N GLY A 94 4.78 -4.41 27.50
CA GLY A 94 4.94 -5.21 28.71
C GLY A 94 4.17 -4.52 29.85
N PRO A 95 3.73 -5.28 30.87
CA PRO A 95 2.93 -4.73 31.95
C PRO A 95 3.70 -3.58 32.61
N ALA A 96 3.02 -2.43 32.72
CA ALA A 96 3.50 -1.32 33.53
C ALA A 96 3.61 -1.82 34.97
N ARG A 97 4.83 -1.78 35.52
CA ARG A 97 5.07 -1.87 36.95
C ARG A 97 4.93 -0.48 37.56
#